data_AF-A0A846ULD5-F1
#
_entry.id   AF-A0A846ULD5-F1
#
_cell.length_a   1.000
_cell.length_b   1.000
_cell.length_c   1.000
_cell.angle_alpha   90.00
_cell.angle_beta   90.00
_cell.angle_gamma   90.00
#
_symmetry.space_group_name_H-M   'P 1'
#
loop_
_entity.id
_entity.type
_entity.pdbx_description
1 polymer ?
#
loop_
_entity_poly.entity_id
_entity_poly.type
_entity_poly.pdbx_seq_one_letter_code
_entity_poly.pdbx_strand_id
1 'polypeptide(L)'
;MSQYAQARNLEATPEAVAEGCDDGGYFERRVGVPLARLLAPLDGPQPAGASARGSMGFRMIQQLRQSDDASLPMGAWAIEPRRANWPKVSQLAAGMLDTVGKDLQLAAWMLEAELHEGGYAALQPCFALLRGLCETWWDGLHPREDGDGYDARCNIVRWINEKLLNTIALLPLVEDDEHVASWSQWELAHYHERMRAVHGNLPEEAQDAATLEDLQGLLARMDAGDLRGRHAEIGEGRAAIAAFEHALRERLGPETPPLGRLDEFLARIEALLRGELTRRGPAALPPAAPMPFDEEADEQDEDGAPHAAGDLFGERERAYQVLAQIGEYLMQVEPHSPVPYLIRRAVAWGGLNAAELYREVFQKGGGRIEIFELLGGEADA
;
A
#
# COMPACT_ATOMS: atom_id res chain seq x y z
N MET A 1 -26.53 -29.17 24.50
CA MET A 1 -25.36 -29.15 23.62
C MET A 1 -25.40 -27.83 22.85
N SER A 2 -24.60 -26.80 23.13
CA SER A 2 -23.26 -26.77 23.72
C SER A 2 -23.07 -25.45 24.48
N GLN A 3 -22.82 -25.52 25.79
CA GLN A 3 -22.27 -24.44 26.63
C GLN A 3 -20.72 -24.43 26.59
N TYR A 4 -20.12 -25.05 25.57
CA TYR A 4 -18.68 -25.33 25.50
C TYR A 4 -18.00 -24.68 24.28
N ALA A 5 -18.46 -23.51 23.83
CA ALA A 5 -17.73 -22.68 22.86
C ALA A 5 -17.03 -21.47 23.52
N GLN A 6 -17.11 -21.34 24.85
CA GLN A 6 -16.71 -20.14 25.58
C GLN A 6 -15.30 -20.20 26.21
N ALA A 7 -14.49 -21.21 25.88
CA ALA A 7 -13.25 -21.49 26.63
C ALA A 7 -12.04 -21.79 25.73
N ARG A 8 -11.88 -21.07 24.60
CA ARG A 8 -10.65 -21.20 23.79
C ARG A 8 -9.76 -19.95 23.68
N ASN A 9 -10.17 -18.81 24.25
CA ASN A 9 -9.46 -17.53 24.10
C ASN A 9 -9.05 -16.84 25.41
N LEU A 10 -9.04 -17.53 26.56
CA LEU A 10 -8.78 -16.91 27.88
C LEU A 10 -7.39 -17.22 28.46
N GLU A 11 -6.53 -17.96 27.75
CA GLU A 11 -5.17 -18.29 28.21
C GLU A 11 -4.05 -17.73 27.33
N ALA A 12 -4.37 -16.99 26.25
CA ALA A 12 -3.34 -16.33 25.46
C ALA A 12 -2.80 -15.12 26.26
N THR A 13 -1.51 -15.17 26.61
CA THR A 13 -0.79 -14.01 27.15
C THR A 13 -0.85 -12.85 26.14
N PRO A 14 -0.70 -11.59 26.57
CA PRO A 14 -0.60 -10.45 25.64
C PRO A 14 0.43 -10.67 24.51
N GLU A 15 1.47 -11.47 24.79
CA GLU A 15 2.51 -11.88 23.84
C GLU A 15 2.00 -12.90 22.80
N ALA A 16 1.20 -13.90 23.20
CA ALA A 16 0.59 -14.87 22.27
C ALA A 16 -0.54 -14.24 21.41
N VAL A 17 -1.16 -13.16 21.88
CA VAL A 17 -2.14 -12.36 21.11
C VAL A 17 -1.44 -11.46 20.08
N ALA A 18 -0.16 -11.13 20.30
CA ALA A 18 0.67 -10.34 19.40
C ALA A 18 1.54 -11.20 18.47
N GLU A 19 1.57 -12.53 18.62
CA GLU A 19 2.29 -13.45 17.73
C GLU A 19 1.74 -13.33 16.30
N GLY A 20 2.43 -12.53 15.49
CA GLY A 20 2.09 -12.25 14.09
C GLY A 20 1.79 -10.78 13.79
N CYS A 21 1.51 -9.93 14.80
CA CYS A 21 1.30 -8.49 14.65
C CYS A 21 2.44 -7.70 15.33
N ASP A 22 3.48 -7.36 14.56
CA ASP A 22 4.56 -6.47 14.98
C ASP A 22 4.32 -5.05 14.41
N ASP A 23 4.41 -4.02 15.24
CA ASP A 23 4.33 -2.61 14.84
C ASP A 23 5.71 -1.91 14.87
N GLY A 24 6.79 -2.66 15.13
CA GLY A 24 8.13 -2.11 15.28
C GLY A 24 8.25 -1.08 16.41
N GLY A 25 7.37 -1.15 17.43
CA GLY A 25 7.28 -0.17 18.52
C GLY A 25 6.74 1.20 18.11
N TYR A 26 6.04 1.28 16.96
CA TYR A 26 5.47 2.52 16.45
C TYR A 26 4.54 3.19 17.46
N PHE A 27 3.56 2.46 18.02
CA PHE A 27 2.58 3.05 18.94
C PHE A 27 3.20 3.43 20.28
N GLU A 28 4.21 2.69 20.76
CA GLU A 28 4.93 3.07 21.97
C GLU A 28 5.64 4.41 21.80
N ARG A 29 6.32 4.63 20.66
CA ARG A 29 6.97 5.92 20.36
C ARG A 29 5.98 7.06 20.16
N ARG A 30 4.85 6.79 19.49
CA ARG A 30 3.88 7.83 19.08
C ARG A 30 2.89 8.22 20.17
N VAL A 31 2.34 7.24 20.88
CA VAL A 31 1.27 7.43 21.86
C VAL A 31 1.58 6.89 23.26
N GLY A 32 2.76 6.32 23.48
CA GLY A 32 3.18 5.80 24.78
C GLY A 32 2.51 4.49 25.18
N VAL A 33 1.87 3.80 24.24
CA VAL A 33 1.16 2.52 24.48
C VAL A 33 1.58 1.54 23.38
N PRO A 34 2.23 0.41 23.69
CA PRO A 34 2.65 -0.56 22.67
C PRO A 34 1.47 -1.32 22.07
N LEU A 35 1.61 -1.83 20.84
CA LEU A 35 0.57 -2.60 20.15
C LEU A 35 0.03 -3.76 21.01
N ALA A 36 0.91 -4.52 21.65
CA ALA A 36 0.53 -5.62 22.53
C ALA A 36 -0.43 -5.17 23.65
N ARG A 37 -0.25 -3.95 24.18
CA ARG A 37 -1.14 -3.38 25.20
C ARG A 37 -2.48 -2.95 24.61
N LEU A 38 -2.50 -2.36 23.42
CA LEU A 38 -3.74 -2.02 22.70
C LEU A 38 -4.59 -3.26 22.39
N LEU A 39 -3.96 -4.42 22.18
CA LEU A 39 -4.64 -5.70 21.93
C LEU A 39 -4.94 -6.52 23.20
N ALA A 40 -4.29 -6.23 24.32
CA ALA A 40 -4.44 -6.99 25.57
C ALA A 40 -5.89 -6.95 26.11
N PRO A 41 -6.34 -8.00 26.81
CA PRO A 41 -7.63 -8.00 27.49
C PRO A 41 -7.74 -6.82 28.47
N LEU A 42 -8.93 -6.23 28.54
CA LEU A 42 -9.26 -5.20 29.51
C LEU A 42 -9.61 -5.82 30.87
N ASP A 43 -9.35 -5.07 31.93
CA ASP A 43 -9.66 -5.49 33.29
C ASP A 43 -11.18 -5.63 33.51
N GLY A 44 -11.56 -6.64 34.29
CA GLY A 44 -12.94 -6.85 34.72
C GLY A 44 -13.68 -7.98 33.98
N PRO A 45 -15.02 -8.04 34.09
CA PRO A 45 -15.79 -9.20 33.63
C PRO A 45 -16.00 -9.26 32.11
N GLN A 46 -15.67 -8.20 31.38
CA GLN A 46 -15.81 -8.12 29.92
C GLN A 46 -14.44 -7.77 29.32
N PRO A 47 -13.65 -8.77 28.89
CA PRO A 47 -12.26 -8.54 28.47
C PRO A 47 -12.15 -7.73 27.16
N ALA A 48 -13.21 -7.69 26.34
CA ALA A 48 -13.31 -6.81 25.17
C ALA A 48 -13.79 -5.38 25.52
N GLY A 49 -14.21 -5.14 26.77
CA GLY A 49 -14.77 -3.89 27.24
C GLY A 49 -16.16 -3.54 26.69
N ALA A 50 -16.57 -2.31 27.00
CA ALA A 50 -17.88 -1.77 26.65
C ALA A 50 -17.84 -0.95 25.36
N SER A 51 -19.02 -0.72 24.77
CA SER A 51 -19.12 0.10 23.56
C SER A 51 -18.67 1.54 23.83
N ALA A 52 -17.74 2.04 23.02
CA ALA A 52 -17.25 3.41 23.12
C ALA A 52 -18.26 4.46 22.64
N ARG A 53 -19.23 4.08 21.80
CA ARG A 53 -20.12 4.99 21.03
C ARG A 53 -20.86 6.01 21.88
N GLY A 54 -21.26 5.65 23.10
CA GLY A 54 -21.97 6.54 24.04
C GLY A 54 -21.06 7.41 24.92
N SER A 55 -19.76 7.18 24.89
CA SER A 55 -18.81 7.84 25.79
C SER A 55 -18.57 9.31 25.41
N MET A 56 -18.07 10.08 26.37
CA MET A 56 -17.63 11.46 26.12
C MET A 56 -16.39 11.48 25.22
N GLY A 57 -15.47 10.52 25.38
CA GLY A 57 -14.25 10.40 24.57
C GLY A 57 -14.55 10.16 23.09
N PHE A 58 -15.51 9.29 22.77
CA PHE A 58 -15.91 9.02 21.38
C PHE A 58 -16.45 10.28 20.68
N ARG A 59 -17.35 11.01 21.35
CA ARG A 59 -17.87 12.28 20.84
C ARG A 59 -16.77 13.34 20.68
N MET A 60 -15.82 13.38 21.61
CA MET A 60 -14.67 14.29 21.54
C MET A 60 -13.79 13.98 20.33
N ILE A 61 -13.51 12.70 20.05
CA ILE A 61 -12.78 12.30 18.83
C ILE A 61 -13.55 12.77 17.57
N GLN A 62 -14.85 12.55 17.50
CA GLN A 62 -15.66 13.02 16.36
C GLN A 62 -15.58 14.54 16.15
N GLN A 63 -15.51 15.32 17.23
CA GLN A 63 -15.35 16.76 17.15
C GLN A 63 -13.93 17.16 16.71
N LEU A 64 -12.90 16.52 17.28
CA LEU A 64 -11.49 16.84 16.99
C LEU A 64 -11.06 16.44 15.58
N ARG A 65 -11.79 15.57 14.90
CA ARG A 65 -11.55 15.20 13.49
C ARG A 65 -12.13 16.20 12.48
N GLN A 66 -12.96 17.15 12.92
CA GLN A 66 -13.64 18.08 12.00
C GLN A 66 -12.72 19.24 11.62
N SER A 67 -12.61 19.46 10.31
CA SER A 67 -12.00 20.64 9.72
C SER A 67 -13.04 21.40 8.90
N ASP A 68 -13.09 22.72 9.07
CA ASP A 68 -13.90 23.58 8.21
C ASP A 68 -13.10 23.95 6.95
N ASP A 69 -13.79 24.08 5.82
CA ASP A 69 -13.18 24.42 4.53
C ASP A 69 -12.76 25.91 4.53
N ALA A 70 -11.44 26.14 4.50
CA ALA A 70 -10.85 27.48 4.52
C ALA A 70 -11.05 28.26 3.20
N SER A 71 -11.50 27.60 2.12
CA SER A 71 -11.78 28.24 0.83
C SER A 71 -13.16 28.89 0.76
N LEU A 72 -14.04 28.61 1.74
CA LEU A 72 -15.39 29.18 1.78
C LEU A 72 -15.36 30.63 2.31
N PRO A 73 -16.08 31.58 1.66
CA PRO A 73 -16.15 32.96 2.13
C PRO A 73 -16.73 33.02 3.55
N MET A 74 -15.94 33.49 4.50
CA MET A 74 -16.42 33.71 5.86
C MET A 74 -17.29 34.98 5.90
N GLY A 75 -18.57 34.82 6.24
CA GLY A 75 -19.48 35.97 6.40
C GLY A 75 -19.10 36.87 7.58
N ALA A 76 -19.82 37.98 7.76
CA ALA A 76 -19.55 38.98 8.82
C ALA A 76 -19.68 38.46 10.28
N TRP A 77 -20.07 37.19 10.47
CA TRP A 77 -20.13 36.46 11.74
C TRP A 77 -19.14 35.28 11.76
N ALA A 78 -17.97 35.49 11.17
CA ALA A 78 -16.89 34.51 11.06
C ALA A 78 -16.44 33.97 12.43
N ILE A 79 -16.68 32.69 12.69
CA ILE A 79 -16.06 31.95 13.79
C ILE A 79 -14.75 31.37 13.27
N GLU A 80 -13.69 31.35 14.07
CA GLU A 80 -12.41 30.76 13.70
C GLU A 80 -12.61 29.33 13.15
N PRO A 81 -12.11 29.02 11.93
CA PRO A 81 -12.39 27.76 11.27
C PRO A 81 -11.83 26.62 12.10
N ARG A 82 -12.66 25.58 12.32
CA ARG A 82 -12.23 24.42 13.06
C ARG A 82 -11.11 23.72 12.31
N ARG A 83 -10.05 23.37 13.04
CA ARG A 83 -8.94 22.57 12.55
C ARG A 83 -8.93 21.25 13.29
N ALA A 84 -8.73 20.17 12.54
CA ALA A 84 -8.59 18.87 13.14
C ALA A 84 -7.35 18.83 14.06
N ASN A 85 -7.45 18.11 15.17
CA ASN A 85 -6.36 17.90 16.11
C ASN A 85 -6.00 16.41 16.14
N TRP A 86 -5.23 15.99 15.14
CA TRP A 86 -4.80 14.61 14.96
C TRP A 86 -4.00 14.04 16.13
N PRO A 87 -3.03 14.77 16.75
CA PRO A 87 -2.33 14.26 17.91
C PRO A 87 -3.28 13.90 19.05
N LYS A 88 -4.30 14.73 19.29
CA LYS A 88 -5.27 14.47 20.36
C LYS A 88 -6.24 13.34 20.00
N VAL A 89 -6.64 13.21 18.73
CA VAL A 89 -7.46 12.09 18.26
C VAL A 89 -6.72 10.78 18.51
N SER A 90 -5.45 10.70 18.13
CA SER A 90 -4.65 9.49 18.31
C SER A 90 -4.52 9.09 19.78
N GLN A 91 -4.13 10.03 20.65
CA GLN A 91 -4.03 9.78 22.09
C GLN A 91 -5.35 9.31 22.72
N LEU A 92 -6.47 9.94 22.34
CA LEU A 92 -7.78 9.56 22.86
C LEU A 92 -8.22 8.19 22.35
N ALA A 93 -8.01 7.89 21.06
CA ALA A 93 -8.35 6.60 20.49
C ALA A 93 -7.53 5.47 21.13
N ALA A 94 -6.22 5.65 21.25
CA ALA A 94 -5.32 4.69 21.93
C ALA A 94 -5.74 4.46 23.40
N GLY A 95 -5.94 5.54 24.16
CA GLY A 95 -6.38 5.43 25.56
C GLY A 95 -7.74 4.75 25.70
N MET A 96 -8.67 4.96 24.77
CA MET A 96 -9.97 4.29 24.78
C MET A 96 -9.89 2.81 24.40
N LEU A 97 -9.00 2.43 23.47
CA LEU A 97 -8.73 1.02 23.15
C LEU A 97 -8.08 0.26 24.34
N ASP A 98 -7.29 0.97 25.15
CA ASP A 98 -6.63 0.45 26.36
C ASP A 98 -7.52 0.42 27.62
N THR A 99 -8.60 1.21 27.67
CA THR A 99 -9.38 1.37 28.92
C THR A 99 -10.89 1.23 28.80
N VAL A 100 -11.47 1.39 27.61
CA VAL A 100 -12.93 1.41 27.40
C VAL A 100 -13.40 0.15 26.69
N GLY A 101 -12.86 -0.13 25.52
CA GLY A 101 -13.30 -1.27 24.71
C GLY A 101 -12.54 -1.43 23.40
N LYS A 102 -12.47 -2.67 22.94
CA LYS A 102 -11.92 -3.04 21.64
C LYS A 102 -12.94 -2.65 20.57
N ASP A 103 -12.63 -1.62 19.80
CA ASP A 103 -13.58 -0.97 18.89
C ASP A 103 -12.91 -0.64 17.54
N LEU A 104 -13.47 -1.18 16.47
CA LEU A 104 -12.96 -1.04 15.11
C LEU A 104 -13.08 0.41 14.60
N GLN A 105 -14.08 1.17 15.04
CA GLN A 105 -14.24 2.57 14.65
C GLN A 105 -13.15 3.43 15.29
N LEU A 106 -12.80 3.18 16.55
CA LEU A 106 -11.69 3.85 17.21
C LEU A 106 -10.36 3.57 16.51
N ALA A 107 -10.11 2.31 16.14
CA ALA A 107 -8.91 1.93 15.40
C ALA A 107 -8.86 2.57 13.99
N ALA A 108 -9.99 2.67 13.29
CA ALA A 108 -10.06 3.34 12.00
C ALA A 108 -9.80 4.86 12.10
N TRP A 109 -10.27 5.51 13.17
CA TRP A 109 -9.96 6.93 13.43
C TRP A 109 -8.53 7.14 13.89
N MET A 110 -7.97 6.19 14.63
CA MET A 110 -6.56 6.20 14.98
C MET A 110 -5.69 6.06 13.73
N LEU A 111 -6.02 5.17 12.79
CA LEU A 111 -5.35 5.06 11.49
C LEU A 111 -5.33 6.40 10.74
N GLU A 112 -6.47 7.07 10.62
CA GLU A 112 -6.52 8.39 9.95
C GLU A 112 -5.65 9.44 10.66
N ALA A 113 -5.71 9.49 12.00
CA ALA A 113 -4.90 10.42 12.78
C ALA A 113 -3.40 10.11 12.64
N GLU A 114 -3.00 8.84 12.67
CA GLU A 114 -1.62 8.44 12.49
C GLU A 114 -1.13 8.65 11.06
N LEU A 115 -1.98 8.54 10.04
CA LEU A 115 -1.60 8.94 8.67
C LEU A 115 -1.23 10.43 8.60
N HIS A 116 -2.02 11.30 9.23
CA HIS A 116 -1.72 12.74 9.27
C HIS A 116 -0.41 13.07 10.00
N GLU A 117 0.01 12.22 10.92
CA GLU A 117 1.09 12.53 11.84
C GLU A 117 2.40 11.78 11.56
N GLY A 118 2.29 10.54 11.09
CA GLY A 118 3.39 9.64 10.77
C GLY A 118 3.50 9.32 9.27
N GLY A 119 2.61 9.88 8.44
CA GLY A 119 2.64 9.68 7.00
C GLY A 119 2.50 8.21 6.61
N TYR A 120 3.33 7.76 5.66
CA TYR A 120 3.29 6.39 5.16
C TYR A 120 3.77 5.36 6.18
N ALA A 121 4.64 5.75 7.14
CA ALA A 121 5.10 4.88 8.21
C ALA A 121 3.97 4.40 9.14
N ALA A 122 2.82 5.09 9.13
CA ALA A 122 1.64 4.69 9.91
C ALA A 122 0.86 3.52 9.29
N LEU A 123 1.04 3.22 8.00
CA LEU A 123 0.23 2.22 7.29
C LEU A 123 0.36 0.84 7.92
N GLN A 124 1.57 0.28 7.91
CA GLN A 124 1.85 -1.04 8.46
C GLN A 124 1.35 -1.20 9.92
N PRO A 125 1.73 -0.35 10.88
CA PRO A 125 1.38 -0.56 12.29
C PRO A 125 -0.13 -0.41 12.54
N CYS A 126 -0.81 0.51 11.84
CA CYS A 126 -2.25 0.69 11.97
C CYS A 126 -3.05 -0.47 11.36
N PHE A 127 -2.64 -0.99 10.21
CA PHE A 127 -3.28 -2.20 9.65
C PHE A 127 -2.96 -3.45 10.47
N ALA A 128 -1.79 -3.53 11.12
CA ALA A 128 -1.50 -4.57 12.10
C ALA A 128 -2.43 -4.51 13.31
N LEU A 129 -2.72 -3.31 13.86
CA LEU A 129 -3.71 -3.12 14.92
C LEU A 129 -5.12 -3.53 14.47
N LEU A 130 -5.57 -3.08 13.30
CA LEU A 130 -6.90 -3.44 12.76
C LEU A 130 -7.04 -4.96 12.58
N ARG A 131 -6.01 -5.61 12.03
CA ARG A 131 -5.95 -7.07 11.90
C ARG A 131 -6.00 -7.75 13.26
N GLY A 132 -5.13 -7.36 14.20
CA GLY A 132 -5.06 -7.95 15.53
C GLY A 132 -6.39 -7.85 16.30
N LEU A 133 -7.12 -6.72 16.14
CA LEU A 133 -8.47 -6.57 16.68
C LEU A 133 -9.47 -7.56 16.06
N CYS A 134 -9.43 -7.75 14.74
CA CYS A 134 -10.30 -8.70 14.05
C CYS A 134 -9.95 -10.17 14.35
N GLU A 135 -8.68 -10.51 14.48
CA GLU A 135 -8.24 -11.88 14.77
C GLU A 135 -8.57 -12.26 16.22
N THR A 136 -8.26 -11.38 17.17
CA THR A 136 -8.36 -11.67 18.61
C THR A 136 -9.77 -11.46 19.14
N TRP A 137 -10.41 -10.36 18.75
CA TRP A 137 -11.59 -9.85 19.44
C TRP A 137 -12.88 -10.00 18.66
N TRP A 138 -12.91 -10.68 17.51
CA TRP A 138 -14.06 -10.69 16.59
C TRP A 138 -15.44 -10.77 17.26
N ASP A 139 -15.63 -11.71 18.19
CA ASP A 139 -16.92 -11.94 18.87
C ASP A 139 -17.28 -10.80 19.85
N GLY A 140 -16.27 -10.17 20.47
CA GLY A 140 -16.42 -9.07 21.42
C GLY A 140 -16.20 -7.66 20.82
N LEU A 141 -15.74 -7.57 19.58
CA LEU A 141 -15.32 -6.34 18.91
C LEU A 141 -16.50 -5.40 18.70
N HIS A 142 -16.33 -4.13 19.04
CA HIS A 142 -17.31 -3.09 18.75
C HIS A 142 -17.08 -2.48 17.35
N PRO A 143 -18.12 -2.01 16.65
CA PRO A 143 -19.54 -2.08 16.99
C PRO A 143 -20.06 -3.53 16.96
N ARG A 144 -20.89 -3.86 17.96
CA ARG A 144 -21.68 -5.10 17.98
C ARG A 144 -22.99 -4.83 17.26
N GLU A 145 -23.43 -5.78 16.45
CA GLU A 145 -24.74 -5.73 15.80
C GLU A 145 -25.79 -6.42 16.66
N ASP A 146 -27.00 -5.86 16.67
CA ASP A 146 -28.17 -6.48 17.27
C ASP A 146 -28.91 -7.28 16.18
N GLY A 147 -28.29 -8.34 15.64
CA GLY A 147 -28.88 -9.15 14.57
C GLY A 147 -27.90 -10.06 13.84
N ASP A 148 -28.36 -10.67 12.75
CA ASP A 148 -27.55 -11.50 11.86
C ASP A 148 -26.82 -10.60 10.87
N GLY A 149 -25.54 -10.29 11.13
CA GLY A 149 -24.69 -9.54 10.20
C GLY A 149 -23.58 -8.74 10.87
N TYR A 150 -22.78 -8.06 10.05
CA TYR A 150 -21.65 -7.23 10.47
C TYR A 150 -21.59 -5.89 9.73
N ASP A 151 -22.74 -5.36 9.33
CA ASP A 151 -22.85 -4.21 8.43
C ASP A 151 -22.10 -2.97 8.92
N ALA A 152 -22.17 -2.61 10.21
CA ALA A 152 -21.44 -1.48 10.74
C ALA A 152 -19.92 -1.69 10.65
N ARG A 153 -19.43 -2.91 10.91
CA ARG A 153 -18.00 -3.23 10.73
C ARG A 153 -17.61 -3.14 9.25
N CYS A 154 -18.44 -3.70 8.36
CA CYS A 154 -18.23 -3.61 6.91
C CYS A 154 -18.22 -2.16 6.42
N ASN A 155 -19.10 -1.30 6.95
CA ASN A 155 -19.14 0.12 6.62
C ASN A 155 -17.88 0.87 7.07
N ILE A 156 -17.27 0.49 8.19
CA ILE A 156 -15.98 1.04 8.63
C ILE A 156 -14.88 0.65 7.63
N VAL A 157 -14.84 -0.60 7.18
CA VAL A 157 -13.85 -1.06 6.18
C VAL A 157 -14.05 -0.36 4.83
N ARG A 158 -15.29 -0.17 4.37
CA ARG A 158 -15.61 0.61 3.16
C ARG A 158 -15.15 2.07 3.30
N TRP A 159 -15.39 2.67 4.47
CA TRP A 159 -14.93 4.03 4.77
C TRP A 159 -13.41 4.14 4.69
N ILE A 160 -12.66 3.16 5.25
CA ILE A 160 -11.19 3.08 5.13
C ILE A 160 -10.77 3.08 3.65
N ASN A 161 -11.38 2.21 2.83
CA ASN A 161 -11.03 2.07 1.41
C ASN A 161 -11.31 3.33 0.58
N GLU A 162 -12.32 4.12 0.94
CA GLU A 162 -12.77 5.27 0.16
C GLU A 162 -12.20 6.60 0.65
N LYS A 163 -12.19 6.84 1.96
CA LYS A 163 -11.84 8.15 2.52
C LYS A 163 -10.35 8.35 2.71
N LEU A 164 -9.61 7.28 3.02
CA LEU A 164 -8.17 7.42 3.23
C LEU A 164 -7.42 7.73 1.94
N LEU A 165 -7.99 7.48 0.75
CA LEU A 165 -7.36 7.83 -0.52
C LEU A 165 -7.00 9.32 -0.58
N ASN A 166 -7.90 10.19 -0.14
CA ASN A 166 -7.66 11.63 -0.15
C ASN A 166 -6.62 12.04 0.90
N THR A 167 -6.67 11.43 2.09
CA THR A 167 -5.66 11.64 3.13
C THR A 167 -4.28 11.24 2.65
N ILE A 168 -4.14 10.04 2.07
CA ILE A 168 -2.88 9.51 1.57
C ILE A 168 -2.38 10.32 0.37
N ALA A 169 -3.28 10.80 -0.50
CA ALA A 169 -2.91 11.66 -1.62
C ALA A 169 -2.25 12.98 -1.19
N LEU A 170 -2.64 13.49 -0.03
CA LEU A 170 -2.13 14.74 0.55
C LEU A 170 -0.92 14.54 1.45
N LEU A 171 -0.52 13.30 1.76
CA LEU A 171 0.68 13.05 2.54
C LEU A 171 1.90 13.53 1.77
N PRO A 172 2.88 14.14 2.46
CA PRO A 172 4.17 14.43 1.86
C PRO A 172 4.77 13.15 1.31
N LEU A 173 5.04 13.10 0.00
CA LEU A 173 5.68 11.96 -0.66
C LEU A 173 7.18 12.20 -0.82
N VAL A 174 7.55 13.43 -1.17
CA VAL A 174 8.93 13.90 -1.31
C VAL A 174 9.07 15.18 -0.51
N GLU A 175 10.12 15.27 0.29
CA GLU A 175 10.42 16.44 1.12
C GLU A 175 11.92 16.76 1.03
N ASP A 176 12.24 18.03 0.80
CA ASP A 176 13.57 18.61 1.06
C ASP A 176 13.41 19.85 1.95
N ASP A 177 14.52 20.52 2.30
CA ASP A 177 14.50 21.66 3.23
C ASP A 177 13.60 22.83 2.77
N GLU A 178 13.30 22.93 1.48
CA GLU A 178 12.55 24.05 0.89
C GLU A 178 11.20 23.64 0.28
N HIS A 179 11.02 22.36 -0.07
CA HIS A 179 9.88 21.89 -0.85
C HIS A 179 9.27 20.62 -0.28
N VAL A 180 7.94 20.58 -0.32
CA VAL A 180 7.15 19.38 -0.01
C VAL A 180 6.26 19.10 -1.21
N ALA A 181 6.30 17.85 -1.68
CA ALA A 181 5.45 17.37 -2.74
C ALA A 181 4.64 16.14 -2.32
N SER A 182 3.32 16.16 -2.50
CA SER A 182 2.37 15.06 -2.23
C SER A 182 1.85 14.44 -3.52
N TRP A 183 1.35 13.20 -3.45
CA TRP A 183 0.81 12.51 -4.64
C TRP A 183 -0.28 13.29 -5.38
N SER A 184 -1.09 14.09 -4.68
CA SER A 184 -2.11 14.94 -5.31
C SER A 184 -1.51 15.93 -6.31
N GLN A 185 -0.27 16.38 -6.11
CA GLN A 185 0.42 17.24 -7.07
C GLN A 185 0.83 16.48 -8.33
N TRP A 186 1.23 15.20 -8.24
CA TRP A 186 1.44 14.36 -9.43
C TRP A 186 0.14 14.16 -10.22
N GLU A 187 -0.97 13.88 -9.53
CA GLU A 187 -2.27 13.73 -10.20
C GLU A 187 -2.72 15.03 -10.89
N LEU A 188 -2.50 16.17 -10.23
CA LEU A 188 -2.79 17.49 -10.81
C LEU A 188 -1.89 17.80 -12.02
N ALA A 189 -0.59 17.53 -11.92
CA ALA A 189 0.36 17.73 -13.02
C ALA A 189 0.01 16.86 -14.24
N HIS A 190 -0.32 15.58 -14.05
CA HIS A 190 -0.83 14.71 -15.12
C HIS A 190 -2.14 15.23 -15.74
N TYR A 191 -3.04 15.76 -14.92
CA TYR A 191 -4.26 16.40 -15.41
C TYR A 191 -3.94 17.62 -16.28
N HIS A 192 -3.03 18.49 -15.84
CA HIS A 192 -2.58 19.66 -16.59
C HIS A 192 -1.91 19.29 -17.93
N GLU A 193 -1.08 18.25 -17.98
CA GLU A 193 -0.50 17.79 -19.25
C GLU A 193 -1.57 17.34 -20.26
N ARG A 194 -2.55 16.55 -19.81
CA ARG A 194 -3.68 16.14 -20.66
C ARG A 194 -4.50 17.35 -21.13
N MET A 195 -4.73 18.32 -20.26
CA MET A 195 -5.41 19.56 -20.62
C MET A 195 -4.63 20.37 -21.66
N ARG A 196 -3.31 20.54 -21.50
CA ARG A 196 -2.47 21.20 -22.52
C ARG A 196 -2.49 20.46 -23.85
N ALA A 197 -2.46 19.13 -23.84
CA ALA A 197 -2.53 18.33 -25.06
C ALA A 197 -3.84 18.52 -25.83
N VAL A 198 -4.96 18.73 -25.13
CA VAL A 198 -6.29 18.91 -25.73
C VAL A 198 -6.58 20.37 -26.09
N HIS A 199 -6.21 21.32 -25.22
CA HIS A 199 -6.59 22.74 -25.34
C HIS A 199 -5.47 23.67 -25.80
N GLY A 200 -4.23 23.17 -25.89
CA GLY A 200 -3.05 23.95 -26.27
C GLY A 200 -2.48 24.87 -25.18
N ASN A 201 -3.28 25.25 -24.19
CA ASN A 201 -2.86 26.07 -23.04
C ASN A 201 -3.59 25.64 -21.74
N LEU A 202 -3.04 26.02 -20.59
CA LEU A 202 -3.70 25.96 -19.30
C LEU A 202 -4.41 27.28 -18.94
N PRO A 203 -5.47 27.21 -18.11
CA PRO A 203 -5.97 28.37 -17.37
C PRO A 203 -4.86 29.08 -16.59
N GLU A 204 -4.98 30.39 -16.37
CA GLU A 204 -3.99 31.20 -15.67
C GLU A 204 -3.72 30.66 -14.25
N GLU A 205 -4.76 30.20 -13.55
CA GLU A 205 -4.66 29.65 -12.20
C GLU A 205 -3.87 28.32 -12.14
N ALA A 206 -3.75 27.63 -13.27
CA ALA A 206 -3.05 26.35 -13.39
C ALA A 206 -1.61 26.50 -13.90
N GLN A 207 -1.20 27.71 -14.31
CA GLN A 207 0.14 27.96 -14.87
C GLN A 207 1.24 27.93 -13.79
N ASP A 208 0.92 28.35 -12.56
CA ASP A 208 1.86 28.39 -11.43
C ASP A 208 1.97 27.05 -10.67
N ALA A 209 1.17 26.04 -11.05
CA ALA A 209 1.23 24.73 -10.43
C ALA A 209 2.48 23.94 -10.87
N ALA A 210 3.06 23.16 -9.95
CA ALA A 210 4.22 22.32 -10.23
C ALA A 210 3.97 21.38 -11.42
N THR A 211 4.94 21.31 -12.33
CA THR A 211 4.90 20.41 -13.49
C THR A 211 5.42 19.01 -13.14
N LEU A 212 5.22 18.03 -14.02
CA LEU A 212 5.82 16.70 -13.81
C LEU A 212 7.34 16.76 -13.79
N GLU A 213 7.96 17.66 -14.56
CA GLU A 213 9.42 17.86 -14.56
C GLU A 213 9.90 18.40 -13.21
N ASP A 214 9.19 19.38 -12.63
CA ASP A 214 9.52 19.91 -11.29
C ASP A 214 9.43 18.82 -10.22
N LEU A 215 8.36 18.04 -10.25
CA LEU A 215 8.11 16.94 -9.30
C LEU A 215 9.11 15.79 -9.46
N GLN A 216 9.48 15.44 -10.71
CA GLN A 216 10.54 14.48 -10.99
C GLN A 216 11.90 15.00 -10.51
N GLY A 217 12.16 16.29 -10.68
CA GLY A 217 13.36 16.95 -10.17
C GLY A 217 13.47 16.88 -8.65
N LEU A 218 12.36 17.11 -7.94
CA LEU A 218 12.27 16.93 -6.48
C LEU A 218 12.54 15.48 -6.08
N LEU A 219 11.85 14.53 -6.70
CA LEU A 219 12.03 13.10 -6.42
C LEU A 219 13.47 12.65 -6.68
N ALA A 220 14.13 13.18 -7.71
CA ALA A 220 15.53 12.87 -8.04
C ALA A 220 16.54 13.43 -7.03
N ARG A 221 16.18 14.47 -6.26
CA ARG A 221 17.04 15.06 -5.22
C ARG A 221 16.92 14.38 -3.85
N MET A 222 15.80 13.69 -3.59
CA MET A 222 15.58 12.94 -2.36
C MET A 222 16.75 12.00 -2.05
N ASP A 223 17.19 11.89 -0.80
CA ASP A 223 18.27 10.98 -0.42
C ASP A 223 17.93 9.51 -0.76
N ALA A 224 18.94 8.71 -1.09
CA ALA A 224 18.73 7.31 -1.47
C ALA A 224 18.29 6.42 -0.29
N GLY A 225 18.66 6.78 0.95
CA GLY A 225 18.15 6.18 2.17
C GLY A 225 16.68 6.50 2.37
N ASP A 226 16.31 7.78 2.30
CA ASP A 226 14.92 8.24 2.49
C ASP A 226 13.99 7.66 1.42
N LEU A 227 14.43 7.65 0.15
CA LEU A 227 13.64 7.08 -0.94
C LEU A 227 13.40 5.58 -0.74
N ARG A 228 14.41 4.83 -0.28
CA ARG A 228 14.26 3.41 0.07
C ARG A 228 13.32 3.21 1.26
N GLY A 229 13.48 4.03 2.30
CA GLY A 229 12.60 4.01 3.47
C GLY A 229 11.16 4.23 3.07
N ARG A 230 10.89 5.25 2.27
CA ARG A 230 9.55 5.57 1.78
C ARG A 230 8.95 4.47 0.90
N HIS A 231 9.74 3.87 0.01
CA HIS A 231 9.32 2.71 -0.78
C HIS A 231 8.99 1.51 0.13
N ALA A 232 9.81 1.25 1.15
CA ALA A 232 9.59 0.16 2.10
C ALA A 232 8.32 0.37 2.95
N GLU A 233 8.11 1.58 3.50
CA GLU A 233 6.91 1.93 4.28
C GLU A 233 5.62 1.67 3.49
N ILE A 234 5.59 2.04 2.20
CA ILE A 234 4.43 1.80 1.33
C ILE A 234 4.27 0.31 1.04
N GLY A 235 5.36 -0.41 0.72
CA GLY A 235 5.33 -1.85 0.45
C GLY A 235 4.86 -2.67 1.66
N GLU A 236 5.39 -2.37 2.85
CA GLU A 236 4.98 -2.99 4.12
C GLU A 236 3.53 -2.64 4.47
N GLY A 237 3.11 -1.40 4.22
CA GLY A 237 1.72 -0.97 4.35
C GLY A 237 0.77 -1.77 3.46
N ARG A 238 1.12 -2.01 2.19
CA ARG A 238 0.35 -2.85 1.26
C ARG A 238 0.26 -4.30 1.73
N ALA A 239 1.37 -4.88 2.20
CA ALA A 239 1.37 -6.22 2.76
C ALA A 239 0.46 -6.32 4.00
N ALA A 240 0.47 -5.30 4.88
CA ALA A 240 -0.41 -5.25 6.04
C ALA A 240 -1.90 -5.10 5.67
N ILE A 241 -2.23 -4.31 4.64
CA ILE A 241 -3.59 -4.20 4.09
C ILE A 241 -4.08 -5.56 3.59
N ALA A 242 -3.25 -6.28 2.83
CA ALA A 242 -3.59 -7.61 2.32
C ALA A 242 -3.82 -8.62 3.45
N ALA A 243 -2.97 -8.58 4.49
CA ALA A 243 -3.14 -9.42 5.67
C ALA A 243 -4.42 -9.08 6.46
N PHE A 244 -4.77 -7.80 6.58
CA PHE A 244 -6.03 -7.36 7.17
C PHE A 244 -7.25 -7.83 6.36
N GLU A 245 -7.21 -7.70 5.02
CA GLU A 245 -8.27 -8.19 4.14
C GLU A 245 -8.45 -9.71 4.28
N HIS A 246 -7.35 -10.46 4.38
CA HIS A 246 -7.40 -11.90 4.63
C HIS A 246 -8.05 -12.24 5.97
N ALA A 247 -7.66 -11.56 7.05
CA ALA A 247 -8.27 -11.76 8.36
C ALA A 247 -9.78 -11.43 8.38
N LEU A 248 -10.20 -10.39 7.65
CA LEU A 248 -11.63 -10.10 7.45
C LEU A 248 -12.33 -11.22 6.66
N ARG A 249 -11.68 -11.77 5.63
CA ARG A 249 -12.23 -12.86 4.80
C ARG A 249 -12.47 -14.14 5.57
N GLU A 250 -11.59 -14.48 6.51
CA GLU A 250 -11.81 -15.63 7.42
C GLU A 250 -13.05 -15.45 8.31
N ARG A 251 -13.48 -14.21 8.57
CA ARG A 251 -14.63 -13.89 9.43
C ARG A 251 -15.93 -13.65 8.66
N LEU A 252 -15.84 -12.98 7.52
CA LEU A 252 -16.98 -12.48 6.73
C LEU A 252 -17.22 -13.28 5.44
N GLY A 253 -16.27 -14.10 5.03
CA GLY A 253 -16.33 -14.87 3.78
C GLY A 253 -16.65 -13.96 2.58
N PRO A 254 -17.72 -14.25 1.81
CA PRO A 254 -18.07 -13.48 0.61
C PRO A 254 -18.58 -12.06 0.90
N GLU A 255 -18.96 -11.74 2.15
CA GLU A 255 -19.45 -10.39 2.51
C GLU A 255 -18.32 -9.40 2.81
N THR A 256 -17.06 -9.85 2.73
CA THR A 256 -15.87 -9.03 2.99
C THR A 256 -15.81 -7.83 2.04
N PRO A 257 -15.81 -6.58 2.56
CA PRO A 257 -15.61 -5.42 1.72
C PRO A 257 -14.21 -5.42 1.09
N PRO A 258 -14.08 -5.09 -0.21
CA PRO A 258 -12.78 -5.09 -0.88
C PRO A 258 -11.93 -3.88 -0.43
N LEU A 259 -10.61 -4.08 -0.29
CA LEU A 259 -9.63 -3.01 -0.06
C LEU A 259 -8.76 -2.74 -1.31
N GLY A 260 -9.12 -3.32 -2.45
CA GLY A 260 -8.34 -3.21 -3.70
C GLY A 260 -8.12 -1.79 -4.22
N ARG A 261 -9.04 -0.84 -3.99
CA ARG A 261 -8.84 0.55 -4.43
C ARG A 261 -7.69 1.23 -3.66
N LEU A 262 -7.61 0.97 -2.35
CA LEU A 262 -6.52 1.45 -1.53
C LEU A 262 -5.19 0.79 -1.93
N ASP A 263 -5.19 -0.53 -2.16
CA ASP A 263 -3.98 -1.24 -2.62
C ASP A 263 -3.49 -0.72 -3.98
N GLU A 264 -4.38 -0.60 -4.98
CA GLU A 264 -4.05 -0.07 -6.31
C GLU A 264 -3.55 1.39 -6.24
N PHE A 265 -4.11 2.20 -5.34
CA PHE A 265 -3.67 3.57 -5.12
C PHE A 265 -2.23 3.60 -4.59
N LEU A 266 -1.92 2.83 -3.55
CA LEU A 266 -0.57 2.72 -3.00
C LEU A 266 0.41 2.08 -3.99
N ALA A 267 -0.02 1.10 -4.79
CA ALA A 267 0.78 0.46 -5.82
C ALA A 267 1.29 1.45 -6.87
N ARG A 268 0.48 2.45 -7.25
CA ARG A 268 0.90 3.52 -8.18
C ARG A 268 1.99 4.41 -7.58
N ILE A 269 1.86 4.75 -6.30
CA ILE A 269 2.88 5.54 -5.57
C ILE A 269 4.16 4.72 -5.46
N GLU A 270 4.06 3.46 -5.04
CA GLU A 270 5.20 2.55 -4.91
C GLU A 270 5.94 2.36 -6.24
N ALA A 271 5.20 2.23 -7.34
CA ALA A 271 5.77 2.10 -8.68
C ALA A 271 6.57 3.33 -9.11
N LEU A 272 6.12 4.54 -8.76
CA LEU A 272 6.87 5.78 -9.00
C LEU A 272 8.22 5.75 -8.25
N LEU A 273 8.20 5.43 -6.95
CA LEU A 273 9.41 5.37 -6.13
C LEU A 273 10.36 4.26 -6.62
N ARG A 274 9.82 3.10 -6.98
CA ARG A 274 10.57 1.97 -7.54
C ARG A 274 11.22 2.32 -8.87
N GLY A 275 10.51 3.06 -9.72
CA GLY A 275 11.04 3.57 -10.99
C GLY A 275 12.27 4.44 -10.76
N GLU A 276 12.20 5.36 -9.79
CA GLU A 276 13.33 6.21 -9.43
C GLU A 276 14.50 5.42 -8.82
N LEU A 277 14.24 4.48 -7.91
CA LEU A 277 15.28 3.60 -7.35
C LEU A 277 15.99 2.82 -8.46
N THR A 278 15.24 2.27 -9.41
CA THR A 278 15.78 1.54 -10.56
C THR A 278 16.62 2.45 -11.45
N ARG A 279 16.17 3.69 -11.70
CA ARG A 279 16.91 4.69 -12.48
C ARG A 279 18.26 5.04 -11.86
N ARG A 280 18.34 5.10 -10.52
CA ARG A 280 19.59 5.37 -9.78
C ARG A 280 20.54 4.17 -9.72
N GLY A 281 20.08 2.98 -10.10
CA GLY A 281 20.88 1.76 -10.21
C GLY A 281 20.98 0.93 -8.92
N PRO A 282 21.73 -0.20 -8.94
CA PRO A 282 21.69 -1.22 -7.90
C PRO A 282 22.09 -0.74 -6.50
N ALA A 283 22.96 0.27 -6.41
CA ALA A 283 23.38 0.85 -5.13
C ALA A 283 22.25 1.59 -4.39
N ALA A 284 21.19 1.98 -5.11
CA ALA A 284 20.00 2.59 -4.54
C ALA A 284 18.91 1.57 -4.19
N LEU A 285 18.98 0.32 -4.69
CA LEU A 285 18.05 -0.74 -4.28
C LEU A 285 18.43 -1.24 -2.87
N PRO A 286 17.48 -1.74 -2.06
CA PRO A 286 17.83 -2.37 -0.79
C PRO A 286 18.85 -3.48 -1.03
N PRO A 287 19.89 -3.62 -0.17
CA PRO A 287 20.74 -4.80 -0.23
C PRO A 287 19.84 -6.03 -0.14
N ALA A 288 19.98 -6.96 -1.06
CA ALA A 288 19.29 -8.24 -0.97
C ALA A 288 19.59 -8.84 0.42
N ALA A 289 18.55 -9.20 1.17
CA ALA A 289 18.72 -9.81 2.47
C ALA A 289 19.69 -10.99 2.32
N PRO A 290 20.74 -11.10 3.17
CA PRO A 290 21.59 -12.27 3.15
C PRO A 290 20.71 -13.48 3.43
N MET A 291 20.59 -14.38 2.46
CA MET A 291 19.94 -15.66 2.70
C MET A 291 20.71 -16.37 3.82
N PRO A 292 20.03 -17.01 4.78
CA PRO A 292 20.71 -17.81 5.79
C PRO A 292 21.52 -18.88 5.06
N PHE A 293 22.84 -18.81 5.24
CA PHE A 293 23.74 -19.87 4.84
C PHE A 293 23.78 -20.81 6.05
N ASP A 294 23.02 -21.91 5.99
CA ASP A 294 23.08 -22.95 7.02
C ASP A 294 24.44 -23.66 6.89
N GLU A 295 25.41 -23.22 7.70
CA GLU A 295 26.64 -23.96 8.00
C GLU A 295 26.31 -25.07 9.00
N GLU A 296 25.82 -26.21 8.53
CA GLU A 296 25.97 -27.52 9.18
C GLU A 296 25.43 -28.63 8.26
N ALA A 297 26.28 -29.12 7.35
CA ALA A 297 26.14 -30.44 6.76
C ALA A 297 27.53 -31.02 6.48
N ASP A 298 27.73 -32.19 7.06
CA ASP A 298 28.96 -32.97 7.23
C ASP A 298 29.63 -33.35 5.89
N GLU A 299 30.96 -33.42 5.90
CA GLU A 299 31.80 -33.79 4.76
C GLU A 299 31.61 -35.28 4.39
N GLN A 300 31.06 -35.53 3.20
CA GLN A 300 31.30 -36.79 2.48
C GLN A 300 31.72 -36.48 1.04
N ASP A 301 32.98 -36.82 0.74
CA ASP A 301 33.57 -36.89 -0.59
C ASP A 301 32.73 -37.82 -1.48
N GLU A 302 31.97 -37.24 -2.41
CA GLU A 302 31.65 -37.88 -3.68
C GLU A 302 31.95 -36.92 -4.83
N ASP A 303 32.84 -37.38 -5.70
CA ASP A 303 33.26 -36.79 -6.96
C ASP A 303 32.03 -36.53 -7.84
N GLY A 304 31.54 -35.28 -7.84
CA GLY A 304 30.27 -34.91 -8.45
C GLY A 304 30.29 -33.45 -8.90
N ALA A 305 30.30 -33.26 -10.21
CA ALA A 305 30.25 -31.99 -10.92
C ALA A 305 29.22 -30.99 -10.34
N PRO A 306 29.49 -29.66 -10.46
CA PRO A 306 28.70 -28.63 -9.80
C PRO A 306 27.24 -28.67 -10.23
N HIS A 307 26.35 -28.98 -9.28
CA HIS A 307 24.91 -28.86 -9.47
C HIS A 307 24.49 -27.39 -9.36
N ALA A 308 24.24 -26.80 -10.53
CA ALA A 308 23.47 -25.58 -10.68
C ALA A 308 22.03 -25.81 -10.21
N ALA A 309 21.49 -24.81 -9.51
CA ALA A 309 20.05 -24.72 -9.26
C ALA A 309 19.29 -24.80 -10.59
N GLY A 310 18.52 -25.87 -10.76
CA GLY A 310 17.35 -25.97 -11.66
C GLY A 310 17.42 -25.16 -12.95
N ASP A 311 18.35 -25.50 -13.82
CA ASP A 311 18.40 -24.94 -15.15
C ASP A 311 17.31 -25.59 -16.03
N LEU A 312 16.07 -25.09 -15.91
CA LEU A 312 14.93 -25.56 -16.73
C LEU A 312 15.21 -25.43 -18.24
N PHE A 313 16.19 -24.61 -18.65
CA PHE A 313 16.51 -24.38 -20.05
C PHE A 313 17.97 -24.69 -20.43
N GLY A 314 18.89 -24.98 -19.52
CA GLY A 314 20.30 -25.30 -19.80
C GLY A 314 21.14 -24.14 -20.34
N GLU A 315 20.58 -23.41 -21.31
CA GLU A 315 21.25 -22.45 -22.18
C GLU A 315 20.24 -21.38 -22.60
N ARG A 316 20.70 -20.12 -22.66
CA ARG A 316 19.92 -18.97 -23.15
C ARG A 316 19.21 -19.28 -24.47
N GLU A 317 19.87 -20.00 -25.36
CA GLU A 317 19.35 -20.34 -26.68
C GLU A 317 18.11 -21.24 -26.62
N ARG A 318 18.07 -22.20 -25.68
CA ARG A 318 16.92 -23.10 -25.49
C ARG A 318 15.70 -22.36 -24.92
N ALA A 319 15.91 -21.37 -24.05
CA ALA A 319 14.83 -20.51 -23.55
C ALA A 319 14.15 -19.74 -24.70
N TYR A 320 14.94 -19.18 -25.62
CA TYR A 320 14.41 -18.49 -26.81
C TYR A 320 13.76 -19.44 -27.83
N GLN A 321 14.24 -20.68 -27.95
CA GLN A 321 13.57 -21.71 -28.77
C GLN A 321 12.18 -22.06 -28.22
N VAL A 322 12.03 -22.15 -26.90
CA VAL A 322 10.73 -22.43 -26.26
C VAL A 322 9.79 -21.23 -26.42
N LEU A 323 10.29 -20.00 -26.27
CA LEU A 323 9.50 -18.80 -26.58
C LEU A 323 9.03 -18.78 -28.04
N ALA A 324 9.88 -19.17 -28.99
CA ALA A 324 9.49 -19.26 -30.40
C ALA A 324 8.36 -20.29 -30.63
N GLN A 325 8.43 -21.46 -29.98
CA GLN A 325 7.39 -22.49 -30.07
C GLN A 325 6.07 -22.03 -29.45
N ILE A 326 6.11 -21.32 -28.32
CA ILE A 326 4.92 -20.73 -27.69
C ILE A 326 4.28 -19.69 -28.61
N GLY A 327 5.08 -18.81 -29.22
CA GLY A 327 4.58 -17.82 -30.18
C GLY A 327 3.88 -18.46 -31.38
N GLU A 328 4.42 -19.55 -31.92
CA GLU A 328 3.82 -20.28 -33.05
C GLU A 328 2.52 -20.97 -32.64
N TYR A 329 2.48 -21.58 -31.46
CA TYR A 329 1.27 -22.21 -30.92
C TYR A 329 0.15 -21.19 -30.68
N LEU A 330 0.46 -20.03 -30.08
CA LEU A 330 -0.55 -19.00 -29.80
C LEU A 330 -1.09 -18.34 -31.08
N MET A 331 -0.33 -18.30 -32.18
CA MET A 331 -0.88 -17.87 -33.49
C MET A 331 -1.96 -18.82 -34.03
N GLN A 332 -1.89 -20.11 -33.69
CA GLN A 332 -2.88 -21.11 -34.10
C GLN A 332 -4.13 -21.08 -33.22
N VAL A 333 -3.95 -20.83 -31.92
CA VAL A 333 -5.04 -20.86 -30.92
C VAL A 333 -5.74 -19.49 -30.76
N GLU A 334 -5.00 -18.39 -30.90
CA GLU A 334 -5.49 -17.03 -30.75
C GLU A 334 -4.97 -16.08 -31.86
N PRO A 335 -5.43 -16.24 -33.12
CA PRO A 335 -4.91 -15.49 -34.27
C PRO A 335 -5.16 -13.98 -34.22
N HIS A 336 -6.09 -13.52 -33.38
CA HIS A 336 -6.40 -12.09 -33.17
C HIS A 336 -5.75 -11.52 -31.91
N SER A 337 -5.00 -12.33 -31.15
CA SER A 337 -4.26 -11.86 -29.98
C SER A 337 -2.99 -11.13 -30.44
N PRO A 338 -2.61 -10.00 -29.80
CA PRO A 338 -1.33 -9.34 -30.07
C PRO A 338 -0.14 -10.09 -29.42
N VAL A 339 -0.42 -10.99 -28.48
CA VAL A 339 0.59 -11.71 -27.67
C VAL A 339 1.56 -12.56 -28.52
N PRO A 340 1.13 -13.36 -29.51
CA PRO A 340 2.04 -14.19 -30.31
C PRO A 340 3.08 -13.36 -31.06
N TYR A 341 2.69 -12.19 -31.55
CA TYR A 341 3.56 -11.28 -32.28
C TYR A 341 4.58 -10.58 -31.36
N LEU A 342 4.17 -10.22 -30.14
CA LEU A 342 5.07 -9.68 -29.10
C LEU A 342 6.13 -10.72 -28.70
N ILE A 343 5.74 -11.99 -28.55
CA ILE A 343 6.67 -13.08 -28.26
C ILE A 343 7.68 -13.26 -29.40
N ARG A 344 7.25 -13.26 -30.66
CA ARG A 344 8.16 -13.34 -31.82
C ARG A 344 9.13 -12.17 -31.87
N ARG A 345 8.68 -10.96 -31.52
CA ARG A 345 9.57 -9.79 -31.44
C ARG A 345 10.59 -9.94 -30.32
N ALA A 346 10.17 -10.39 -29.14
CA ALA A 346 11.08 -10.66 -28.03
C ALA A 346 12.15 -11.71 -28.39
N VAL A 347 11.78 -12.74 -29.16
CA VAL A 347 12.73 -13.73 -29.70
C VAL A 347 13.71 -13.10 -30.70
N ALA A 348 13.22 -12.25 -31.63
CA ALA A 348 14.09 -11.56 -32.58
C ALA A 348 15.08 -10.61 -31.90
N TRP A 349 14.67 -9.92 -30.84
CA TRP A 349 15.53 -9.06 -30.02
C TRP A 349 16.54 -9.85 -29.18
N GLY A 350 16.20 -11.08 -28.79
CA GLY A 350 17.09 -11.98 -28.06
C GLY A 350 18.42 -12.26 -28.76
N GLY A 351 18.48 -12.11 -30.09
CA GLY A 351 19.68 -12.27 -30.91
C GLY A 351 20.52 -11.00 -31.11
N LEU A 352 20.06 -9.83 -30.64
CA LEU A 352 20.78 -8.57 -30.79
C LEU A 352 21.71 -8.30 -29.60
N ASN A 353 22.83 -7.63 -29.84
CA ASN A 353 23.62 -7.03 -28.76
C ASN A 353 22.97 -5.73 -28.25
N ALA A 354 23.38 -5.26 -27.08
CA ALA A 354 22.77 -4.09 -26.42
C ALA A 354 22.76 -2.83 -27.30
N ALA A 355 23.80 -2.60 -28.11
CA ALA A 355 23.89 -1.45 -29.01
C ALA A 355 22.97 -1.59 -30.24
N GLU A 356 22.76 -2.80 -30.74
CA GLU A 356 21.80 -3.11 -31.81
C GLU A 356 20.36 -2.99 -31.32
N LEU A 357 20.07 -3.51 -30.13
CA LEU A 357 18.75 -3.39 -29.51
C LEU A 357 18.40 -1.93 -29.24
N TYR A 358 19.35 -1.14 -28.72
CA TYR A 358 19.17 0.28 -28.49
C TYR A 358 18.87 1.04 -29.79
N ARG A 359 19.58 0.75 -30.89
CA ARG A 359 19.28 1.35 -32.19
C ARG A 359 17.89 0.96 -32.70
N GLU A 360 17.52 -0.32 -32.60
CA GLU A 360 16.23 -0.79 -33.10
C GLU A 360 15.04 -0.20 -32.30
N VAL A 361 15.15 -0.10 -30.98
CA VAL A 361 14.08 0.43 -30.11
C VAL A 361 13.98 1.96 -30.18
N PHE A 362 15.11 2.67 -30.20
CA PHE A 362 15.11 4.14 -30.11
C PHE A 362 15.12 4.86 -31.47
N GLN A 363 15.71 4.28 -32.52
CA GLN A 363 15.75 4.95 -33.84
C GLN A 363 14.54 4.65 -34.73
N LYS A 364 13.91 3.47 -34.59
CA LYS A 364 12.68 3.14 -35.33
C LYS A 364 11.39 3.39 -34.54
N GLY A 365 11.41 3.25 -33.21
CA GLY A 365 10.24 3.45 -32.34
C GLY A 365 10.20 4.80 -31.60
N GLY A 366 11.13 5.72 -31.86
CA GLY A 366 11.15 7.04 -31.20
C GLY A 366 11.23 7.00 -29.67
N GLY A 367 11.72 5.92 -29.08
CA GLY A 367 11.77 5.71 -27.63
C GLY A 367 10.43 5.29 -26.99
N ARG A 368 9.42 4.96 -27.79
CA ARG A 368 8.14 4.37 -27.34
C ARG A 368 7.95 3.00 -27.99
N ILE A 369 7.50 2.02 -27.21
CA ILE A 369 7.07 0.72 -27.74
C ILE A 369 5.56 0.83 -28.00
N GLU A 370 5.19 1.47 -29.11
CA GLU A 370 3.80 1.52 -29.58
C GLU A 370 3.40 0.12 -30.07
N ILE A 371 2.57 -0.58 -29.28
CA ILE A 371 2.23 -1.99 -29.50
C ILE A 371 1.68 -2.23 -30.91
N PHE A 372 0.94 -1.29 -31.51
CA PHE A 372 0.33 -1.44 -32.83
C PHE A 372 1.30 -1.24 -34.01
N GLU A 373 2.28 -0.33 -33.91
CA GLU A 373 3.33 -0.18 -34.93
C GLU A 373 4.28 -1.39 -34.95
N LEU A 374 4.49 -2.01 -33.80
CA LEU A 374 5.33 -3.21 -33.64
C LEU A 374 4.76 -4.48 -34.27
N LEU A 375 3.45 -4.51 -34.54
CA LEU A 375 2.73 -5.63 -35.16
C LEU A 375 2.79 -5.63 -36.69
N GLY A 376 3.43 -4.62 -37.31
CA GLY A 376 3.63 -4.54 -38.75
C GLY A 376 2.37 -4.21 -39.56
N GLY A 377 1.35 -3.60 -38.92
CA GLY A 377 0.21 -3.06 -39.64
C GLY A 377 0.59 -1.76 -40.32
N GLU A 378 0.93 -1.83 -41.61
CA GLU A 378 0.66 -0.69 -42.50
C GLU A 378 -0.86 -0.44 -42.41
N ALA A 379 -1.24 0.70 -41.85
CA ALA A 379 -2.59 1.20 -42.00
C ALA A 379 -2.77 1.56 -43.49
N ASP A 380 -3.25 0.59 -44.27
CA ASP A 380 -3.79 0.87 -45.59
C ASP A 380 -4.91 1.91 -45.45
N ALA A 381 -4.81 2.94 -46.29
CA ALA A 381 -5.69 4.10 -46.36
C ALA A 381 -7.14 3.78 -46.77
#